data_AF-A0A432U2M2-F1
#
_entry.id   AF-A0A432U2M2-F1
#
_cell.length_a   1.000
_cell.length_b   1.000
_cell.length_c   1.000
_cell.angle_alpha   90.00
_cell.angle_beta   90.00
_cell.angle_gamma   90.00
#
_symmetry.space_group_name_H-M   'P 1'
#
loop_
_entity.id
_entity.type
_entity.pdbx_description
1 polymer ?
#
loop_
_entity_poly.entity_id
_entity_poly.type
_entity_poly.pdbx_seq_one_letter_code
_entity_poly.pdbx_strand_id
1 'polypeptide(L)'
;MPQRMLRYYLDIQEATNNKLPIHQYCIYIGKDKNYIKDTITQQNLNYHYNLIDTRDIDCEYLLNEPAPEAKVLAILCDFKQKEPKEVVQYILSELHKTVKSEKELGNLLLALEILSTNRDLQSIVEEEKEMLRTLRLEDLPSGKMLFERGIEKGIEKGIEKKAIEDAIIMIERFNLKIEDVSKELNVPIDEIKKRIKR
;
A
#
# COMPACT_ATOMS: atom_id res chain seq x y z
N MET A 1 -0.10 -30.53 -12.14
CA MET A 1 0.98 -30.15 -11.20
C MET A 1 1.72 -31.38 -10.68
N PRO A 2 1.07 -32.44 -10.14
CA PRO A 2 1.79 -33.59 -9.59
C PRO A 2 2.82 -34.23 -10.52
N GLN A 3 2.50 -34.42 -11.81
CA GLN A 3 3.43 -35.04 -12.76
C GLN A 3 4.70 -34.19 -12.97
N ARG A 4 4.58 -32.86 -12.93
CA ARG A 4 5.73 -31.96 -13.02
C ARG A 4 6.61 -32.08 -11.77
N MET A 5 6.00 -32.15 -10.61
CA MET A 5 6.73 -32.30 -9.34
C MET A 5 7.47 -33.65 -9.29
N LEU A 6 6.84 -34.73 -9.73
CA LEU A 6 7.49 -36.04 -9.87
C LEU A 6 8.68 -35.96 -10.84
N ARG A 7 8.52 -35.30 -11.99
CA ARG A 7 9.62 -35.11 -12.93
C ARG A 7 10.79 -34.37 -12.28
N TYR A 8 10.54 -33.25 -11.60
CA TYR A 8 11.59 -32.51 -10.91
C TYR A 8 12.28 -33.33 -9.83
N TYR A 9 11.52 -34.15 -9.10
CA TYR A 9 12.08 -35.05 -8.10
C TYR A 9 13.06 -36.03 -8.75
N LEU A 10 12.67 -36.67 -9.85
CA LEU A 10 13.53 -37.61 -10.59
C LEU A 10 14.78 -36.91 -11.15
N ASP A 11 14.63 -35.73 -11.75
CA ASP A 11 15.75 -34.96 -12.31
C ASP A 11 16.78 -34.60 -11.20
N ILE A 12 16.31 -34.16 -10.02
CA ILE A 12 17.18 -33.84 -8.87
C ILE A 12 17.82 -35.10 -8.30
N GLN A 13 17.05 -36.18 -8.21
CA GLN A 13 17.50 -37.47 -7.70
C GLN A 13 18.63 -38.05 -8.56
N GLU A 14 18.49 -37.96 -9.89
CA GLU A 14 19.51 -38.37 -10.84
C GLU A 14 20.76 -37.49 -10.73
N ALA A 15 20.59 -36.16 -10.72
CA ALA A 15 21.69 -35.21 -10.62
C ALA A 15 22.51 -35.34 -9.32
N THR A 16 21.89 -35.86 -8.25
CA THR A 16 22.54 -36.11 -6.96
C THR A 16 23.03 -37.55 -6.79
N ASN A 17 22.89 -38.39 -7.82
CA ASN A 17 23.19 -39.83 -7.79
C ASN A 17 22.57 -40.55 -6.58
N ASN A 18 21.34 -40.18 -6.19
CA ASN A 18 20.64 -40.73 -5.03
C ASN A 18 21.34 -40.55 -3.67
N LYS A 19 22.30 -39.62 -3.55
CA LYS A 19 23.12 -39.52 -2.33
C LYS A 19 22.46 -38.75 -1.19
N LEU A 20 21.43 -37.96 -1.48
CA LEU A 20 20.80 -37.06 -0.52
C LEU A 20 19.28 -37.28 -0.49
N PRO A 21 18.66 -37.19 0.70
CA PRO A 21 17.20 -37.18 0.80
C PRO A 21 16.66 -35.88 0.16
N ILE A 22 15.57 -36.01 -0.60
CA ILE A 22 14.92 -34.87 -1.26
C ILE A 22 13.63 -34.55 -0.52
N HIS A 23 13.57 -33.34 0.05
CA HIS A 23 12.36 -32.78 0.64
C HIS A 23 11.77 -31.75 -0.32
N GLN A 24 10.74 -32.16 -1.07
CA GLN A 24 10.15 -31.30 -2.09
C GLN A 24 8.96 -30.52 -1.54
N TYR A 25 8.95 -29.21 -1.79
CA TYR A 25 7.89 -28.29 -1.41
C TYR A 25 7.37 -27.53 -2.63
N CYS A 26 6.06 -27.33 -2.68
CA CYS A 26 5.39 -26.43 -3.62
C CYS A 26 4.62 -25.40 -2.82
N ILE A 27 4.86 -24.11 -3.07
CA ILE A 27 4.20 -23.02 -2.37
C ILE A 27 3.15 -22.43 -3.30
N TYR A 28 1.88 -22.46 -2.87
CA TYR A 28 0.78 -21.81 -3.56
C TYR A 28 0.58 -20.39 -3.00
N ILE A 29 0.72 -19.40 -3.87
CA ILE A 29 0.63 -17.96 -3.55
C ILE A 29 -0.65 -17.35 -4.15
N GLY A 30 -1.48 -18.13 -4.84
CA GLY A 30 -2.62 -17.60 -5.57
C GLY A 30 -3.69 -16.95 -4.69
N LYS A 31 -4.50 -16.10 -5.32
CA LYS A 31 -5.66 -15.44 -4.71
C LYS A 31 -6.82 -16.43 -4.50
N ASP A 32 -7.11 -17.21 -5.54
CA ASP A 32 -8.23 -18.15 -5.55
C ASP A 32 -7.99 -19.36 -4.65
N LYS A 33 -9.04 -20.13 -4.37
CA LYS A 33 -8.92 -21.38 -3.62
C LYS A 33 -7.96 -22.33 -4.35
N ASN A 34 -7.06 -22.94 -3.58
CA ASN A 34 -6.09 -23.90 -4.11
C ASN A 34 -6.77 -25.25 -4.39
N TYR A 35 -6.66 -25.73 -5.62
CA TYR A 35 -7.15 -27.04 -6.06
C TYR A 35 -6.02 -27.95 -6.58
N ILE A 36 -4.77 -27.54 -6.37
CA ILE A 36 -3.61 -28.34 -6.74
C ILE A 36 -3.61 -29.60 -5.88
N LYS A 37 -3.62 -30.76 -6.54
CA LYS A 37 -3.37 -32.04 -5.88
C LYS A 37 -1.87 -32.17 -5.60
N ASP A 38 -1.53 -32.81 -4.50
CA ASP A 38 -0.16 -33.05 -4.04
C ASP A 38 0.32 -34.49 -4.23
N THR A 39 -0.56 -35.37 -4.70
CA THR A 39 -0.35 -36.81 -4.78
C THR A 39 -0.62 -37.38 -6.18
N ILE A 40 0.12 -38.41 -6.56
CA ILE A 40 -0.16 -39.31 -7.69
C ILE A 40 -0.35 -40.72 -7.13
N THR A 41 -1.49 -41.32 -7.42
CA THR A 41 -1.78 -42.72 -7.09
C THR A 41 -2.24 -43.44 -8.35
N GLN A 42 -1.43 -44.37 -8.83
CA GLN A 42 -1.68 -45.22 -9.99
C GLN A 42 -1.17 -46.64 -9.72
N GLN A 43 -1.49 -47.58 -10.60
CA GLN A 43 -0.94 -48.94 -10.52
C GLN A 43 0.60 -48.88 -10.56
N ASN A 44 1.25 -49.34 -9.48
CA ASN A 44 2.71 -49.33 -9.28
C ASN A 44 3.37 -47.94 -9.12
N LEU A 45 2.60 -46.87 -8.93
CA LEU A 45 3.14 -45.53 -8.66
C LEU A 45 2.39 -44.87 -7.51
N ASN A 46 3.09 -44.63 -6.41
CA ASN A 46 2.62 -43.81 -5.30
C ASN A 46 3.67 -42.73 -5.01
N TYR A 47 3.27 -41.48 -5.19
CA TYR A 47 4.15 -40.33 -5.05
C TYR A 47 3.40 -39.16 -4.44
N HIS A 48 4.02 -38.46 -3.50
CA HIS A 48 3.51 -37.22 -2.92
C HIS A 48 4.63 -36.20 -2.77
N TYR A 49 4.26 -34.94 -2.66
CA TYR A 49 5.15 -33.84 -2.30
C TYR A 49 4.44 -32.91 -1.30
N ASN A 50 5.20 -32.05 -0.62
CA ASN A 50 4.59 -31.12 0.34
C ASN A 50 4.02 -29.92 -0.40
N LEU A 51 2.70 -29.73 -0.35
CA LEU A 51 2.04 -28.54 -0.87
C LEU A 51 1.67 -27.62 0.30
N ILE A 52 2.17 -26.39 0.26
CA ILE A 52 1.88 -25.36 1.25
C ILE A 52 1.04 -24.27 0.59
N ASP A 53 -0.14 -24.01 1.13
CA ASP A 53 -0.89 -22.80 0.81
C ASP A 53 -0.46 -21.70 1.77
N THR A 54 -0.03 -20.55 1.26
CA THR A 54 0.43 -19.46 2.13
C THR A 54 -0.69 -18.94 3.05
N ARG A 55 -1.96 -19.11 2.67
CA ARG A 55 -3.12 -18.74 3.50
C ARG A 55 -3.30 -19.60 4.73
N ASP A 56 -2.64 -20.75 4.81
CA ASP A 56 -2.72 -21.62 5.98
C ASP A 56 -1.59 -21.34 6.99
N ILE A 57 -0.63 -20.47 6.62
CA ILE A 57 0.49 -20.08 7.45
C ILE A 57 0.06 -18.89 8.32
N ASP A 58 0.28 -18.96 9.63
CA ASP A 58 0.13 -17.81 10.52
C ASP A 58 1.16 -16.73 10.16
N CYS A 59 0.71 -15.51 9.87
CA CYS A 59 1.58 -14.40 9.50
C CYS A 59 2.64 -14.09 10.56
N GLU A 60 2.37 -14.36 11.85
CA GLU A 60 3.30 -14.12 12.94
C GLU A 60 4.64 -14.83 12.76
N TYR A 61 4.65 -16.02 12.16
CA TYR A 61 5.89 -16.74 11.90
C TYR A 61 6.84 -15.91 11.05
N LEU A 62 6.33 -15.22 10.03
CA LEU A 62 7.13 -14.43 9.10
C LEU A 62 7.34 -12.98 9.59
N LEU A 63 6.38 -12.42 10.33
CA LEU A 63 6.52 -11.08 10.91
C LEU A 63 7.64 -11.00 11.94
N ASN A 64 7.86 -12.10 12.70
CA ASN A 64 8.90 -12.17 13.73
C ASN A 64 10.29 -12.55 13.20
N GLU A 65 10.42 -12.92 11.92
CA GLU A 65 11.73 -13.19 11.32
C GLU A 65 12.55 -11.90 11.18
N PRO A 66 13.87 -11.93 11.44
CA PRO A 66 14.71 -10.74 11.31
C PRO A 66 14.82 -10.25 9.86
N ALA A 67 14.70 -11.15 8.89
CA ALA A 67 14.81 -10.82 7.47
C ALA A 67 13.64 -9.94 6.99
N PRO A 68 13.90 -8.79 6.33
CA PRO A 68 12.84 -7.91 5.84
C PRO A 68 12.00 -8.58 4.73
N GLU A 69 12.59 -9.47 3.93
CA GLU A 69 11.89 -10.24 2.90
C GLU A 69 10.82 -11.16 3.51
N ALA A 70 11.11 -11.77 4.67
CA ALA A 70 10.14 -12.60 5.37
C ALA A 70 8.93 -11.77 5.82
N LYS A 71 9.17 -10.58 6.39
CA LYS A 71 8.09 -9.65 6.76
C LYS A 71 7.24 -9.25 5.56
N VAL A 72 7.85 -9.02 4.39
CA VAL A 72 7.09 -8.76 3.14
C VAL A 72 6.22 -9.96 2.77
N LEU A 73 6.76 -11.18 2.82
CA LEU A 73 6.01 -12.40 2.50
C LEU A 73 4.83 -12.64 3.46
N ALA A 74 4.90 -12.12 4.69
CA ALA A 74 3.80 -12.23 5.66
C ALA A 74 2.48 -11.63 5.15
N ILE A 75 2.50 -10.71 4.18
CA ILE A 75 1.28 -10.17 3.55
C ILE A 75 0.42 -11.25 2.89
N LEU A 76 1.03 -12.37 2.51
CA LEU A 76 0.35 -13.50 1.86
C LEU A 76 -0.29 -14.47 2.86
N CYS A 77 -0.03 -14.30 4.16
CA CYS A 77 -0.37 -15.28 5.19
C CYS A 77 -1.76 -15.07 5.82
N ASP A 78 -2.16 -15.99 6.68
CA ASP A 78 -3.33 -15.86 7.54
C ASP A 78 -3.06 -14.79 8.62
N PHE A 79 -3.88 -13.75 8.66
CA PHE A 79 -3.81 -12.70 9.68
C PHE A 79 -4.51 -13.10 10.98
N LYS A 80 -5.13 -14.29 11.02
CA LYS A 80 -5.94 -14.79 12.13
C LYS A 80 -7.04 -13.80 12.47
N GLN A 81 -6.94 -13.12 13.61
CA GLN A 81 -7.91 -12.14 14.10
C GLN A 81 -7.39 -10.70 14.04
N LYS A 82 -6.21 -10.48 13.44
CA LYS A 82 -5.65 -9.13 13.32
C LYS A 82 -6.33 -8.36 12.21
N GLU A 83 -6.49 -7.06 12.44
CA GLU A 83 -6.95 -6.16 11.40
C GLU A 83 -5.91 -6.04 10.29
N PRO A 84 -6.28 -6.21 9.00
CA PRO A 84 -5.32 -6.14 7.89
C PRO A 84 -4.51 -4.85 7.86
N LYS A 85 -5.15 -3.73 8.25
CA LYS A 85 -4.51 -2.42 8.34
C LYS A 85 -3.35 -2.41 9.32
N GLU A 86 -3.53 -2.99 10.51
CA GLU A 86 -2.49 -3.06 11.55
C GLU A 86 -1.29 -3.91 11.10
N VAL A 87 -1.57 -5.03 10.42
CA VAL A 87 -0.51 -5.90 9.87
C VAL A 87 0.31 -5.16 8.81
N VAL A 88 -0.36 -4.48 7.86
CA VAL A 88 0.30 -3.70 6.81
C VAL A 88 1.13 -2.56 7.41
N GLN A 89 0.55 -1.81 8.35
CA GLN A 89 1.26 -0.75 9.08
C GLN A 89 2.52 -1.27 9.76
N TYR A 90 2.42 -2.41 10.46
CA TYR A 90 3.54 -3.03 11.12
C TYR A 90 4.65 -3.39 10.11
N ILE A 91 4.32 -4.09 9.02
CA ILE A 91 5.29 -4.46 7.98
C ILE A 91 5.99 -3.20 7.45
N LEU A 92 5.23 -2.20 7.01
CA LEU A 92 5.79 -0.97 6.46
C LEU A 92 6.69 -0.25 7.46
N SER A 93 6.29 -0.15 8.73
CA SER A 93 7.09 0.50 9.77
C SER A 93 8.42 -0.23 10.02
N GLU A 94 8.40 -1.56 10.06
CA GLU A 94 9.59 -2.38 10.29
C GLU A 94 10.55 -2.35 9.10
N LEU A 95 10.05 -2.37 7.86
CA LEU A 95 10.89 -2.20 6.67
C LEU A 95 11.62 -0.85 6.70
N HIS A 96 10.89 0.21 7.01
CA HIS A 96 11.41 1.57 7.10
C HIS A 96 12.44 1.79 8.23
N LYS A 97 12.37 0.97 9.28
CA LYS A 97 13.27 0.99 10.44
C LYS A 97 14.51 0.11 10.23
N THR A 98 14.36 -1.04 9.58
CA THR A 98 15.41 -2.06 9.48
C THR A 98 16.24 -1.94 8.20
N VAL A 99 15.63 -1.52 7.09
CA VAL A 99 16.30 -1.45 5.79
C VAL A 99 16.95 -0.07 5.61
N LYS A 100 18.29 -0.05 5.54
CA LYS A 100 19.07 1.19 5.45
C LYS A 100 19.26 1.67 4.02
N SER A 101 19.27 0.75 3.06
CA SER A 101 19.46 1.06 1.65
C SER A 101 18.15 1.51 1.02
N GLU A 102 18.09 2.74 0.50
CA GLU A 102 16.89 3.24 -0.17
C GLU A 102 16.50 2.38 -1.38
N LYS A 103 17.48 1.87 -2.13
CA LYS A 103 17.24 0.98 -3.27
C LYS A 103 16.60 -0.34 -2.83
N GLU A 104 17.11 -0.92 -1.74
CA GLU A 104 16.59 -2.18 -1.19
C GLU A 104 15.19 -1.98 -0.62
N LEU A 105 14.98 -0.90 0.13
CA LEU A 105 13.68 -0.52 0.65
C LEU A 105 12.67 -0.34 -0.49
N GLY A 106 13.05 0.38 -1.56
CA GLY A 106 12.21 0.55 -2.74
C GLY A 106 11.81 -0.77 -3.39
N ASN A 107 12.74 -1.72 -3.51
CA ASN A 107 12.45 -3.05 -4.05
C ASN A 107 11.49 -3.84 -3.16
N LEU A 108 11.66 -3.79 -1.83
CA LEU A 108 10.81 -4.47 -0.86
C LEU A 108 9.40 -3.89 -0.82
N LEU A 109 9.27 -2.56 -0.89
CA LEU A 109 7.98 -1.88 -0.98
C LEU A 109 7.24 -2.25 -2.27
N LEU A 110 7.95 -2.30 -3.40
CA LEU A 110 7.36 -2.77 -4.66
C LEU A 110 6.92 -4.23 -4.57
N ALA A 111 7.72 -5.10 -3.95
CA ALA A 111 7.35 -6.49 -3.74
C ALA A 111 6.10 -6.59 -2.85
N LEU A 112 6.01 -5.80 -1.77
CA LEU A 112 4.83 -5.76 -0.90
C LEU A 112 3.57 -5.35 -1.67
N GLU A 113 3.65 -4.30 -2.50
CA GLU A 113 2.55 -3.87 -3.37
C GLU A 113 2.08 -4.98 -4.31
N ILE A 114 3.01 -5.63 -5.03
CA ILE A 114 2.68 -6.70 -5.96
C ILE A 114 2.00 -7.86 -5.22
N LEU A 115 2.58 -8.32 -4.11
CA LEU A 115 2.07 -9.45 -3.35
C LEU A 115 0.73 -9.15 -2.65
N SER A 116 0.48 -7.89 -2.29
CA SER A 116 -0.79 -7.48 -1.69
C SER A 116 -2.00 -7.75 -2.59
N THR A 117 -1.79 -7.75 -3.92
CA THR A 117 -2.85 -8.05 -4.90
C THR A 117 -3.37 -9.49 -4.79
N ASN A 118 -2.55 -10.41 -4.25
CA ASN A 118 -2.96 -11.79 -4.00
C ASN A 118 -3.94 -11.91 -2.82
N ARG A 119 -4.15 -10.84 -2.06
CA ARG A 119 -5.02 -10.80 -0.86
C ARG A 119 -6.02 -9.64 -0.87
N ASP A 120 -6.14 -8.90 -1.98
CA ASP A 120 -6.97 -7.69 -2.08
C ASP A 120 -6.59 -6.59 -1.07
N LEU A 121 -5.30 -6.47 -0.75
CA LEU A 121 -4.77 -5.51 0.23
C LEU A 121 -4.13 -4.27 -0.40
N GLN A 122 -4.13 -4.15 -1.73
CA GLN A 122 -3.44 -3.07 -2.45
C GLN A 122 -3.87 -1.66 -2.03
N SER A 123 -5.16 -1.44 -1.74
CA SER A 123 -5.64 -0.13 -1.29
C SER A 123 -5.12 0.23 0.10
N ILE A 124 -5.08 -0.75 1.01
CA ILE A 124 -4.57 -0.57 2.36
C ILE A 124 -3.06 -0.29 2.31
N VAL A 125 -2.30 -1.02 1.50
CA VAL A 125 -0.86 -0.79 1.32
C VAL A 125 -0.59 0.61 0.79
N GLU A 126 -1.34 1.07 -0.21
CA GLU A 126 -1.18 2.42 -0.77
C GLU A 126 -1.50 3.51 0.26
N GLU A 127 -2.64 3.41 0.95
CA GLU A 127 -3.07 4.36 1.99
C GLU A 127 -2.04 4.48 3.12
N GLU A 128 -1.54 3.36 3.63
CA GLU A 128 -0.59 3.35 4.73
C GLU A 128 0.81 3.81 4.33
N LYS A 129 1.21 3.53 3.08
CA LYS A 129 2.47 4.02 2.54
C LYS A 129 2.45 5.54 2.39
N GLU A 130 1.35 6.11 1.91
CA GLU A 130 1.18 7.57 1.82
C GLU A 130 1.13 8.23 3.21
N MET A 131 0.43 7.63 4.18
CA MET A 131 0.42 8.14 5.56
C MET A 131 1.83 8.15 6.19
N LEU A 132 2.61 7.09 6.00
CA LEU A 132 3.99 7.06 6.50
C LEU A 132 4.88 8.09 5.81
N ARG A 133 4.65 8.38 4.53
CA ARG A 133 5.34 9.46 3.81
C ARG A 133 5.00 10.83 4.39
N THR A 134 3.71 11.11 4.66
CA THR A 134 3.30 12.42 5.21
C THR A 134 3.89 12.65 6.59
N LEU A 135 3.82 11.65 7.49
CA LEU A 135 4.41 11.75 8.84
C LEU A 135 5.92 12.05 8.78
N ARG A 136 6.66 11.34 7.91
CA ARG A 136 8.09 11.57 7.72
C ARG A 136 8.42 12.95 7.16
N LEU A 137 7.57 13.49 6.28
CA LEU A 137 7.72 14.85 5.78
C LEU A 137 7.46 15.86 6.91
N GLU A 138 6.41 15.68 7.70
CA GLU A 138 6.09 16.53 8.85
C GLU A 138 7.19 16.54 9.93
N ASP A 139 7.98 15.47 10.05
CA ASP A 139 9.13 15.43 10.96
C ASP A 139 10.34 16.24 10.47
N LEU A 140 10.43 16.51 9.16
CA LEU A 140 11.52 17.29 8.57
C LEU A 140 11.31 18.80 8.78
N PRO A 141 12.35 19.58 9.12
CA PRO A 141 12.24 21.04 9.27
C PRO A 141 11.66 21.72 8.01
N SER A 142 12.06 21.26 6.83
CA SER A 142 11.54 21.73 5.55
C SER A 142 10.11 21.30 5.29
N GLY A 143 9.71 20.12 5.75
CA GLY A 143 8.35 19.63 5.60
C GLY A 143 7.37 20.31 6.55
N LYS A 144 7.76 20.62 7.80
CA LYS A 144 6.98 21.51 8.69
C LYS A 144 6.73 22.86 8.04
N MET A 145 7.78 23.47 7.50
CA MET A 145 7.70 24.76 6.82
C MET A 145 6.80 24.70 5.57
N LEU A 146 6.85 23.61 4.79
CA LEU A 146 5.97 23.40 3.64
C LEU A 146 4.51 23.19 4.05
N PHE A 147 4.27 22.44 5.13
CA PHE A 147 2.95 22.18 5.69
C PHE A 147 2.31 23.46 6.24
N GLU A 148 3.04 24.22 7.04
CA GLU A 148 2.62 25.53 7.56
C GLU A 148 2.27 26.50 6.43
N ARG A 149 3.13 26.61 5.40
CA ARG A 149 2.84 27.41 4.20
C ARG A 149 1.63 26.92 3.43
N GLY A 150 1.39 25.61 3.41
CA GLY A 150 0.22 25.01 2.79
C GLY A 150 -1.08 25.42 3.50
N ILE A 151 -1.08 25.35 4.83
CA ILE A 151 -2.20 25.81 5.68
C ILE A 151 -2.41 27.31 5.51
N GLU A 152 -1.35 28.11 5.58
CA GLU A 152 -1.42 29.57 5.43
C GLU A 152 -2.06 29.96 4.09
N LYS A 153 -1.58 29.39 2.98
CA LYS A 153 -2.18 29.59 1.65
C LYS A 153 -3.61 29.07 1.55
N GLY A 154 -3.95 28.01 2.28
CA GLY A 154 -5.31 27.46 2.33
C GLY A 154 -6.28 28.42 3.03
N ILE A 155 -5.88 28.97 4.17
CA ILE A 155 -6.62 29.97 4.92
C ILE A 155 -6.78 31.25 4.11
N GLU A 156 -5.69 31.76 3.52
CA GLU A 156 -5.70 32.95 2.67
C GLU A 156 -6.69 32.81 1.51
N LYS A 157 -6.62 31.71 0.75
CA LYS A 157 -7.58 31.42 -0.33
C LYS A 157 -9.01 31.26 0.18
N GLY A 158 -9.20 30.74 1.39
CA GLY A 158 -10.52 30.61 2.01
C GLY A 158 -11.13 31.97 2.35
N ILE A 159 -10.32 32.87 2.92
CA ILE A 159 -10.71 34.25 3.24
C ILE A 159 -11.03 35.02 1.95
N GLU A 160 -10.18 34.94 0.93
CA GLU A 160 -10.43 35.58 -0.37
C GLU A 160 -11.73 35.09 -1.01
N LYS A 161 -11.96 33.78 -1.04
CA LYS A 161 -13.21 33.22 -1.59
C LYS A 161 -14.43 33.73 -0.83
N LYS A 162 -14.38 33.75 0.50
CA LYS A 162 -15.47 34.23 1.34
C LYS A 162 -15.72 35.72 1.13
N ALA A 163 -14.67 36.54 1.06
CA ALA A 163 -14.79 37.97 0.79
C ALA A 163 -15.45 38.24 -0.57
N ILE A 164 -15.15 37.42 -1.59
CA ILE A 164 -15.78 37.52 -2.89
C ILE A 164 -17.25 37.07 -2.85
N GLU A 165 -17.58 36.01 -2.10
CA GLU A 165 -18.97 35.57 -1.90
C GLU A 165 -19.80 36.64 -1.16
N ASP A 166 -19.24 37.21 -0.09
CA ASP A 166 -19.86 38.30 0.67
C ASP A 166 -20.05 39.55 -0.21
N ALA A 167 -19.08 39.88 -1.08
CA ALA A 167 -19.20 40.97 -2.05
C ALA A 167 -20.37 40.75 -3.03
N ILE A 168 -20.53 39.53 -3.55
CA ILE A 168 -21.64 39.18 -4.46
C ILE A 168 -22.98 39.32 -3.73
N ILE A 169 -23.08 38.83 -2.49
CA ILE A 169 -24.29 38.98 -1.66
C ILE A 169 -24.64 40.45 -1.44
N MET A 170 -23.65 41.30 -1.15
CA MET A 170 -23.81 42.75 -0.98
C MET A 170 -24.33 43.44 -2.25
N ILE A 171 -23.85 43.02 -3.42
CA ILE A 171 -24.26 43.60 -4.71
C ILE A 171 -25.67 43.11 -5.10
N GLU A 172 -25.93 41.80 -5.02
CA GLU A 172 -27.18 41.22 -5.53
C GLU A 172 -28.37 41.41 -4.59
N ARG A 173 -28.18 41.27 -3.27
CA ARG A 173 -29.29 41.39 -2.30
C ARG A 173 -29.51 42.81 -1.81
N PHE A 174 -28.43 43.57 -1.62
CA PHE A 174 -28.51 44.93 -1.05
C PHE A 174 -28.40 46.03 -2.12
N ASN A 175 -28.26 45.65 -3.40
CA ASN A 175 -28.19 46.55 -4.55
C ASN A 175 -27.10 47.64 -4.40
N LEU A 176 -26.00 47.27 -3.72
CA LEU A 176 -24.87 48.16 -3.48
C LEU A 176 -24.01 48.26 -4.75
N LYS A 177 -23.40 49.43 -4.95
CA LYS A 177 -22.52 49.65 -6.10
C LYS A 177 -21.24 48.83 -5.95
N ILE A 178 -20.82 48.22 -7.06
CA ILE A 178 -19.61 47.41 -7.14
C ILE A 178 -18.37 48.19 -6.68
N GLU A 179 -18.31 49.49 -6.98
CA GLU A 179 -17.16 50.33 -6.60
C GLU A 179 -17.06 50.51 -5.08
N ASP A 180 -18.20 50.56 -4.38
CA ASP A 180 -18.25 50.76 -2.93
C ASP A 180 -17.92 49.44 -2.20
N VAL A 181 -18.45 48.32 -2.69
CA VAL A 181 -18.19 46.97 -2.13
C VAL A 181 -16.73 46.54 -2.35
N SER A 182 -16.15 46.86 -3.51
CA SER A 182 -14.74 46.58 -3.81
C SER A 182 -13.79 47.32 -2.86
N LYS A 183 -14.10 48.57 -2.52
CA LYS A 183 -13.32 49.36 -1.56
C LYS A 183 -13.45 48.83 -0.14
N GLU A 184 -14.67 48.50 0.29
CA GLU A 184 -14.94 48.07 1.66
C GLU A 184 -14.33 46.71 1.98
N LEU A 185 -14.43 45.75 1.06
CA LEU A 185 -13.91 44.39 1.24
C LEU A 185 -12.47 44.22 0.74
N ASN A 186 -11.88 45.28 0.17
CA ASN A 186 -10.54 45.26 -0.45
C ASN A 186 -10.38 44.13 -1.49
N VAL A 187 -11.43 43.90 -2.29
CA VAL A 187 -11.47 42.87 -3.33
C VAL A 187 -11.42 43.55 -4.71
N PRO A 188 -10.58 43.10 -5.65
CA PRO A 188 -10.51 43.68 -6.99
C PRO A 188 -11.84 43.59 -7.77
N ILE A 189 -12.27 44.70 -8.37
CA ILE A 189 -13.50 44.79 -9.18
C ILE A 189 -13.55 43.70 -10.27
N ASP A 190 -12.41 43.38 -10.88
CA ASP A 190 -12.32 42.38 -11.95
C ASP A 190 -12.59 40.95 -11.47
N GLU A 191 -12.26 40.62 -10.23
CA GLU A 191 -12.57 39.30 -9.64
C GLU A 191 -14.05 39.16 -9.32
N ILE A 192 -14.67 40.22 -8.79
CA ILE A 192 -16.11 40.28 -8.53
C ILE A 192 -16.88 40.12 -9.84
N LYS A 193 -16.52 40.88 -10.89
CA LYS A 193 -17.17 40.83 -12.21
C LYS A 193 -17.04 39.48 -12.91
N LYS A 194 -15.93 38.75 -12.71
CA LYS A 194 -15.76 37.40 -13.28
C LYS A 194 -16.76 36.38 -12.74
N ARG A 195 -17.19 36.52 -11.48
CA ARG A 195 -18.15 35.61 -10.83
C ARG A 195 -19.62 36.01 -11.01
N ILE A 196 -19.91 37.30 -11.20
CA ILE A 196 -21.27 37.79 -11.51
C ILE A 196 -21.68 37.49 -12.96
N LYS A 197 -20.71 37.36 -13.88
CA LYS A 197 -20.95 37.04 -15.31
C LYS A 197 -21.28 35.56 -15.60
N ARG A 198 -21.57 34.76 -14.58
CA ARG A 198 -21.84 33.32 -14.69
C ARG A 198 -23.27 33.04 -14.27
#